data_AF-A0AAN0LW82-F1
#
_entry.id   AF-A0AAN0LW82-F1
#
_cell.length_a   1.000
_cell.length_b   1.000
_cell.length_c   1.000
_cell.angle_alpha   90.00
_cell.angle_beta   90.00
_cell.angle_gamma   90.00
#
_symmetry.space_group_name_H-M   'P 1'
#
loop_
_entity.id
_entity.type
_entity.pdbx_description
1 polymer ?
#
loop_
_entity_poly.entity_id
_entity_poly.type
_entity_poly.pdbx_seq_one_letter_code
_entity_poly.pdbx_strand_id
1 'polypeptide(L)'
;MFPVLNEYRGLLETLLTMKSLGPVEVFSERFEAVVHPLNLTSEQTENALHLLVDYLHGYALALNCNQDRTEITVEMVEKPLGLYCLGLTHLK
;
A
#
# COMPACT_ATOMS: atom_id res chain seq x y z
N MET A 1 -13.11 1.88 -15.91
CA MET A 1 -13.67 1.32 -14.65
C MET A 1 -13.37 -0.18 -14.62
N PHE A 2 -12.30 -0.56 -13.90
CA PHE A 2 -11.98 -1.92 -13.39
C PHE A 2 -11.62 -3.15 -14.27
N PRO A 3 -10.99 -3.09 -15.47
CA PRO A 3 -10.37 -4.30 -16.06
C PRO A 3 -8.90 -4.49 -15.66
N VAL A 4 -8.27 -3.40 -15.24
CA VAL A 4 -6.81 -3.22 -15.19
C VAL A 4 -6.17 -4.04 -14.06
N LEU A 5 -6.78 -4.05 -12.88
CA LEU A 5 -6.15 -4.65 -11.69
C LEU A 5 -6.08 -6.19 -11.72
N ASN A 6 -6.94 -6.86 -12.50
CA ASN A 6 -6.92 -8.31 -12.61
C ASN A 6 -5.86 -8.82 -13.62
N GLU A 7 -5.47 -7.98 -14.59
CA GLU A 7 -4.34 -8.24 -15.50
C GLU A 7 -2.96 -7.98 -14.85
N TYR A 8 -2.93 -7.44 -13.63
CA TYR A 8 -1.74 -6.85 -13.03
C TYR A 8 -1.09 -7.67 -11.93
N ARG A 9 -1.41 -8.96 -11.80
CA ARG A 9 -0.69 -9.85 -10.89
C ARG A 9 0.83 -9.84 -11.19
N GLY A 10 1.19 -9.87 -12.48
CA GLY A 10 2.58 -9.70 -12.93
C GLY A 10 3.05 -8.24 -12.95
N LEU A 11 2.15 -7.26 -13.09
CA LEU A 11 2.51 -5.84 -13.04
C LEU A 11 2.87 -5.41 -11.62
N LEU A 12 2.16 -5.90 -10.60
CA LEU A 12 2.47 -5.67 -9.19
C LEU A 12 3.84 -6.25 -8.84
N GLU A 13 4.13 -7.46 -9.32
CA GLU A 13 5.43 -8.12 -9.16
C GLU A 13 6.55 -7.40 -9.93
N THR A 14 6.27 -6.91 -11.15
CA THR A 14 7.18 -6.08 -11.96
C THR A 14 7.44 -4.72 -11.31
N LEU A 15 6.39 -4.10 -10.76
CA LEU A 15 6.44 -2.92 -9.89
C LEU A 15 7.04 -3.23 -8.52
N LEU A 16 7.50 -4.43 -8.21
CA LEU A 16 8.29 -4.68 -7.01
C LEU A 16 9.72 -5.09 -7.36
N THR A 17 10.02 -5.32 -8.65
CA THR A 17 11.28 -5.92 -9.13
C THR A 17 12.07 -5.07 -10.14
N MET A 18 11.50 -3.99 -10.70
CA MET A 18 12.22 -3.13 -11.66
C MET A 18 13.35 -2.29 -11.01
N LYS A 19 14.51 -2.25 -11.68
CA LYS A 19 15.72 -1.51 -11.28
C LYS A 19 15.95 -0.28 -12.17
N SER A 20 15.27 0.82 -11.88
CA SER A 20 15.68 2.18 -12.29
C SER A 20 14.85 3.17 -11.46
N LEU A 21 15.47 3.91 -10.53
CA LEU A 21 14.79 4.60 -9.40
C LEU A 21 13.57 3.80 -8.95
N GLY A 22 13.86 2.76 -8.16
CA GLY A 22 13.00 1.61 -7.98
C GLY A 22 11.52 1.96 -7.70
N PRO A 23 10.61 1.01 -7.94
CA PRO A 23 9.19 1.22 -7.66
C PRO A 23 8.89 1.64 -6.22
N VAL A 24 9.80 1.33 -5.31
CA VAL A 24 9.80 1.80 -3.92
C VAL A 24 9.97 3.32 -3.87
N GLU A 25 10.95 3.90 -4.56
CA GLU A 25 11.12 5.36 -4.62
C GLU A 25 9.89 6.07 -5.21
N VAL A 26 9.29 5.54 -6.28
CA VAL A 26 8.07 6.12 -6.87
C VAL A 26 6.88 6.01 -5.92
N PHE A 27 6.77 4.91 -5.18
CA PHE A 27 5.72 4.73 -4.17
C PHE A 27 5.91 5.69 -3.00
N SER A 28 7.13 5.81 -2.48
CA SER A 28 7.48 6.73 -1.39
C SER A 28 7.22 8.18 -1.77
N GLU A 29 7.62 8.61 -2.97
CA GLU A 29 7.37 9.98 -3.45
C GLU A 29 5.86 10.29 -3.52
N ARG A 30 5.07 9.34 -4.04
CA ARG A 30 3.61 9.50 -4.11
C ARG A 30 2.98 9.49 -2.72
N PHE A 31 3.48 8.65 -1.83
CA PHE A 31 3.03 8.59 -0.45
C PHE A 31 3.27 9.94 0.26
N GLU A 32 4.49 10.46 0.16
CA GLU A 32 4.87 11.77 0.70
C GLU A 32 3.98 12.89 0.17
N ALA A 33 3.71 12.92 -1.15
CA ALA A 33 2.81 13.90 -1.75
C ALA A 33 1.37 13.83 -1.20
N VAL A 34 0.88 12.63 -0.89
CA VAL A 34 -0.48 12.41 -0.33
C VAL A 34 -0.56 12.86 1.13
N VAL A 35 0.47 12.58 1.92
CA VAL A 35 0.48 12.91 3.36
C VAL A 35 1.01 14.32 3.66
N HIS A 36 1.62 15.01 2.69
CA HIS A 36 2.14 16.37 2.84
C HIS A 36 1.14 17.35 3.49
N PRO A 37 -0.16 17.39 3.14
CA PRO A 37 -1.14 18.29 3.78
C PRO A 37 -1.37 18.01 5.27
N LEU A 38 -0.99 16.82 5.75
CA LEU A 38 -1.07 16.43 7.16
C LEU A 38 0.07 17.03 7.99
N ASN A 39 1.11 17.61 7.38
CA ASN A 39 2.22 18.27 8.07
C ASN A 39 2.84 17.38 9.17
N LEU A 40 3.01 16.10 8.86
CA LEU A 40 3.64 15.12 9.75
C LEU A 40 5.14 15.42 9.87
N THR A 41 5.74 15.01 11.00
CA THR A 41 7.20 15.01 11.10
C THR A 41 7.80 13.98 10.14
N SER A 42 9.11 14.10 9.83
CA SER A 42 9.81 13.10 9.01
C SER A 42 9.71 11.70 9.61
N GLU A 43 9.84 11.58 10.94
CA GLU A 43 9.69 10.31 11.66
C GLU A 43 8.27 9.74 11.55
N GLN A 44 7.24 10.58 11.70
CA GLN A 44 5.85 10.14 11.54
C GLN A 44 5.56 9.70 10.10
N THR A 45 6.10 10.40 9.12
CA THR A 45 5.97 10.07 7.69
C THR A 45 6.61 8.73 7.37
N GLU A 46 7.84 8.51 7.86
CA GLU A 46 8.57 7.24 7.69
C GLU A 46 7.85 6.07 8.36
N ASN A 47 7.42 6.25 9.61
CA ASN A 47 6.65 5.24 10.35
C ASN A 47 5.32 4.92 9.65
N ALA A 48 4.63 5.94 9.12
CA ALA A 48 3.40 5.77 8.37
C ALA A 48 3.63 4.98 7.07
N LEU A 49 4.71 5.28 6.34
CA LEU A 49 5.09 4.57 5.12
C LEU A 49 5.40 3.10 5.42
N HIS A 50 6.25 2.83 6.42
CA HIS A 50 6.60 1.46 6.82
C HIS A 50 5.37 0.63 7.19
N LEU A 51 4.46 1.20 7.99
CA LEU A 51 3.22 0.52 8.40
C LEU A 51 2.32 0.17 7.20
N LEU A 52 2.17 1.08 6.24
CA LEU A 52 1.39 0.83 5.03
C LEU A 52 2.03 -0.28 4.18
N VAL A 53 3.35 -0.23 4.01
CA VAL A 53 4.11 -1.23 3.25
C VAL A 53 4.02 -2.62 3.89
N ASP A 54 4.16 -2.73 5.21
CA ASP A 54 4.00 -3.99 5.94
C ASP A 54 2.60 -4.59 5.78
N TYR A 55 1.57 -3.74 5.86
CA TYR A 55 0.19 -4.17 5.62
C TYR A 55 0.00 -4.71 4.20
N LEU A 56 0.50 -4.00 3.19
CA LEU A 56 0.38 -4.42 1.78
C LEU A 56 1.14 -5.72 1.50
N HIS A 57 2.32 -5.92 2.10
CA HIS A 57 3.05 -7.18 2.03
C HIS A 57 2.28 -8.33 2.69
N GLY A 58 1.69 -8.09 3.86
CA GLY A 58 0.84 -9.07 4.55
C GLY A 58 -0.39 -9.45 3.71
N TYR A 59 -1.03 -8.47 3.07
CA TYR A 59 -2.14 -8.71 2.16
C TYR A 59 -1.73 -9.54 0.93
N ALA A 60 -0.59 -9.21 0.30
CA ALA A 60 -0.05 -9.98 -0.83
C ALA A 60 0.31 -11.42 -0.42
N LEU A 61 0.89 -11.61 0.77
CA LEU A 61 1.18 -12.93 1.31
C LEU A 61 -0.12 -13.73 1.54
N ALA A 62 -1.14 -13.11 2.15
CA ALA A 62 -2.43 -13.76 2.36
C ALA A 62 -3.08 -14.19 1.03
N LEU A 63 -3.01 -13.35 -0.01
CA LEU A 63 -3.45 -13.69 -1.37
C LEU A 63 -2.75 -14.93 -1.93
N ASN A 64 -1.45 -15.06 -1.70
CA ASN A 64 -0.64 -16.18 -2.19
C ASN A 64 -0.87 -17.48 -1.38
N CYS A 65 -1.16 -17.37 -0.08
CA CYS A 65 -1.40 -18.51 0.80
C CYS A 65 -2.86 -19.02 0.79
N ASN A 66 -3.77 -18.31 0.13
CA ASN A 66 -5.20 -18.61 0.10
C ASN A 66 -5.56 -19.73 -0.89
N GLN A 67 -5.14 -20.96 -0.56
CA GLN A 67 -5.39 -22.16 -1.35
C GLN A 67 -6.86 -22.60 -1.33
N ASP A 68 -7.62 -22.19 -0.30
CA ASP A 68 -9.01 -22.58 -0.06
C ASP A 68 -10.07 -21.69 -0.76
N ARG A 69 -9.64 -20.77 -1.64
CA ARG A 69 -10.50 -19.90 -2.46
C ARG A 69 -11.53 -19.05 -1.69
N THR A 70 -11.26 -18.69 -0.44
CA THR A 70 -12.05 -17.61 0.19
C THR A 70 -11.75 -16.34 -0.59
N GLU A 71 -12.73 -15.63 -1.15
CA GLU A 71 -12.44 -14.50 -2.04
C GLU A 71 -11.75 -13.37 -1.23
N ILE A 72 -10.43 -13.25 -1.33
CA ILE A 72 -9.69 -12.10 -0.81
C ILE A 72 -9.83 -11.01 -1.86
N THR A 73 -10.66 -10.02 -1.56
CA THR A 73 -11.01 -8.95 -2.48
C THR A 73 -10.38 -7.63 -2.07
N VAL A 74 -10.28 -6.69 -3.03
CA VAL A 74 -9.71 -5.36 -2.78
C VAL A 74 -10.55 -4.57 -1.77
N GLU A 75 -11.86 -4.84 -1.69
CA GLU A 75 -12.76 -4.24 -0.69
C GLU A 75 -12.37 -4.60 0.75
N MET A 76 -11.66 -5.71 0.96
CA MET A 76 -11.15 -6.09 2.28
C MET A 76 -10.01 -5.19 2.77
N VAL A 77 -9.37 -4.46 1.85
CA VAL A 77 -8.30 -3.48 2.14
C VAL A 77 -8.88 -2.09 2.46
N GLU A 78 -10.09 -1.79 1.98
CA GLU A 78 -10.71 -0.47 2.11
C GLU A 78 -10.92 -0.05 3.57
N LYS A 79 -11.48 -0.93 4.42
CA LYS A 79 -11.73 -0.62 5.83
C LYS A 79 -10.44 -0.44 6.64
N PRO A 80 -9.43 -1.33 6.55
CA PRO A 80 -8.13 -1.11 7.19
C PRO A 80 -7.43 0.16 6.75
N LEU A 81 -7.46 0.50 5.45
CA LEU A 81 -6.91 1.77 4.97
C LEU A 81 -7.67 2.98 5.51
N GLY A 82 -8.99 2.87 5.68
CA GLY A 82 -9.79 3.90 6.35
C GLY A 82 -9.31 4.15 7.79
N LEU A 83 -9.06 3.09 8.57
CA LEU A 83 -8.50 3.20 9.92
C LEU A 83 -7.10 3.81 9.93
N TYR A 84 -6.25 3.39 9.00
CA TYR A 84 -4.92 3.95 8.82
C TYR A 84 -4.97 5.46 8.55
N CYS A 85 -5.78 5.89 7.58
CA CYS A 85 -5.96 7.31 7.24
C CYS A 85 -6.48 8.12 8.44
N LEU A 86 -7.48 7.59 9.18
CA LEU A 86 -7.97 8.22 10.40
C LEU A 86 -6.84 8.39 11.43
N GLY A 87 -6.05 7.33 11.66
CA GLY A 87 -4.89 7.39 12.55
C GLY A 87 -3.91 8.51 12.16
N LEU A 88 -3.56 8.61 10.88
CA LEU A 88 -2.66 9.67 10.39
C LEU A 88 -3.19 11.07 10.65
N THR A 89 -4.51 11.29 10.53
CA THR A 89 -5.10 12.62 10.80
C THR A 89 -5.04 13.04 12.27
N HIS A 90 -4.80 12.09 13.19
CA HIS A 90 -4.68 12.34 14.63
C HIS A 90 -3.22 12.43 15.12
N LEU A 91 -2.23 12.29 14.25
CA LEU A 91 -0.79 12.39 14.62
C LEU A 91 -0.29 13.85 14.77
N LYS A 92 -1.19 14.84 14.77
CA LYS A 92 -0.87 16.28 14.91
C LYS A 92 -0.79 16.72 16.38
#